data_AF-A0A3D4KV35-F1
#
_entry.id   AF-A0A3D4KV35-F1
#
_cell.length_a   1.000
_cell.length_b   1.000
_cell.length_c   1.000
_cell.angle_alpha   90.00
_cell.angle_beta   90.00
_cell.angle_gamma   90.00
#
_symmetry.space_group_name_H-M   'P 1'
#
loop_
_entity.id
_entity.type
_entity.pdbx_description
1 polymer ?
#
loop_
_entity_poly.entity_id
_entity_poly.type
_entity_poly.pdbx_seq_one_letter_code
_entity_poly.pdbx_strand_id
1 'polypeptide(L)' 'YSPEEMVGKRVMVITNLAPAKLAGVESQGMLLCAEDAEGNLALMTPEKDMPAGAEIC' A
#
# COMPACT_ATOMS: atom_id res chain seq x y z
N TYR A 1 -9.34 -6.97 -3.95
CA TYR A 1 -9.23 -5.73 -4.74
C TYR A 1 -9.14 -6.09 -6.20
N SER A 2 -9.98 -5.48 -7.04
CA SER A 2 -9.80 -5.49 -8.50
C SER A 2 -8.77 -4.43 -8.91
N PRO A 3 -8.13 -4.56 -10.09
CA PRO A 3 -7.21 -3.55 -10.60
C PRO A 3 -7.84 -2.16 -10.74
N GLU A 4 -9.13 -2.11 -11.09
CA GLU A 4 -9.89 -0.88 -11.31
C GLU A 4 -10.13 -0.11 -10.00
N GLU A 5 -10.39 -0.83 -8.91
CA GLU A 5 -10.58 -0.25 -7.57
C GLU A 5 -9.29 0.38 -6.99
N MET A 6 -8.13 -0.01 -7.51
CA MET A 6 -6.84 0.48 -7.05
C MET A 6 -6.45 1.80 -7.70
N VAL A 7 -7.02 2.14 -8.87
CA VAL A 7 -6.70 3.37 -9.58
C VAL A 7 -7.27 4.57 -8.82
N GLY A 8 -6.39 5.52 -8.46
CA GLY A 8 -6.77 6.72 -7.71
C GLY A 8 -6.95 6.52 -6.20
N LYS A 9 -6.86 5.28 -5.70
CA LYS A 9 -6.96 5.00 -4.27
C LYS A 9 -5.70 5.47 -3.54
N ARG A 10 -5.87 6.15 -2.41
CA ARG A 10 -4.76 6.51 -1.52
C ARG A 10 -4.34 5.29 -0.72
N VAL A 11 -3.04 5.04 -0.66
CA VAL A 11 -2.43 3.91 0.06
C VAL A 11 -1.23 4.40 0.84
N MET A 12 -0.90 3.68 1.91
CA MET A 12 0.32 3.90 2.68
C MET A 12 1.43 3.00 2.15
N VAL A 13 2.63 3.55 1.97
CA VAL A 13 3.77 2.84 1.38
C VAL A 13 5.02 3.05 2.23
N ILE A 14 5.70 1.96 2.57
CA ILE A 14 7.08 2.02 3.08
C ILE A 14 8.03 2.19 1.91
N THR A 15 8.83 3.26 1.93
CA THR A 15 9.72 3.68 0.84
C THR A 15 11.21 3.52 1.14
N ASN A 16 11.58 3.16 2.37
CA ASN A 16 12.98 3.02 2.79
C ASN A 16 13.53 1.58 2.72
N LEU A 17 12.74 0.63 2.20
CA LEU A 17 13.18 -0.75 2.02
C LEU A 17 14.02 -0.87 0.74
N ALA A 18 14.98 -1.79 0.74
CA ALA A 18 15.69 -2.14 -0.46
C ALA A 18 14.71 -2.75 -1.50
N PRO A 19 14.86 -2.45 -2.80
CA PRO A 19 14.02 -3.04 -3.83
C PRO A 19 14.02 -4.58 -3.77
N ALA A 20 12.86 -5.18 -3.95
CA ALA A 20 12.69 -6.62 -3.90
C ALA A 20 12.03 -7.13 -5.17
N LYS A 21 12.53 -8.23 -5.74
CA LYS A 21 11.93 -8.83 -6.93
C LYS A 21 10.79 -9.76 -6.52
N LEU A 22 9.56 -9.42 -6.90
CA LEU A 22 8.34 -10.18 -6.63
C LEU A 22 7.73 -10.63 -7.95
N ALA A 23 7.56 -11.94 -8.13
CA ALA A 23 6.98 -12.54 -9.34
C ALA A 23 7.61 -12.02 -10.67
N GLY A 24 8.91 -11.71 -10.66
CA GLY A 24 9.64 -11.21 -11.83
C GLY A 24 9.64 -9.68 -12.00
N VAL A 25 8.82 -8.96 -11.23
CA VAL A 25 8.72 -7.49 -11.23
C VAL A 25 9.51 -6.92 -10.04
N GLU A 26 10.15 -5.77 -10.24
CA GLU A 26 10.86 -5.08 -9.16
C GLU A 26 9.88 -4.23 -8.33
N SER A 27 9.77 -4.56 -7.04
CA SER A 27 8.98 -3.81 -6.06
C SER A 27 9.86 -2.72 -5.45
N GLN A 28 9.43 -1.47 -5.61
CA GLN A 28 10.12 -0.26 -5.12
C GLN A 28 9.57 0.23 -3.76
N GLY A 29 8.65 -0.53 -3.17
CA GLY A 29 8.06 -0.20 -1.88
C GLY A 29 7.15 -1.32 -1.39
N MET A 30 6.59 -1.14 -0.20
CA MET A 30 5.66 -2.08 0.42
C MET A 30 4.37 -1.37 0.82
N LEU A 31 3.23 -1.87 0.36
CA LEU A 31 1.92 -1.37 0.79
C LEU A 31 1.62 -1.85 2.21
N LEU A 32 1.08 -0.96 3.05
CA LEU A 32 0.61 -1.34 4.38
C LEU A 32 -0.83 -1.84 4.33
N CYS A 33 -1.06 -3.01 4.91
CA CYS A 33 -2.36 -3.64 5.07
C CYS A 33 -2.55 -4.08 6.52
N ALA A 34 -3.81 -4.05 6.98
CA ALA A 34 -4.25 -4.83 8.12
C ALA A 34 -4.70 -6.22 7.62
N GLU A 35 -4.49 -7.24 8.45
CA GLU A 35 -4.96 -8.60 8.24
C GLU A 35 -5.91 -8.97 9.38
N ASP A 36 -7.05 -9.56 9.05
CA ASP A 36 -7.98 -10.10 10.05
C ASP A 36 -7.69 -11.58 10.37
N ALA A 37 -8.44 -12.18 11.31
CA ALA A 37 -8.24 -13.57 11.71
C ALA A 37 -8.57 -14.60 10.60
N GLU A 38 -9.27 -14.19 9.54
CA GLU A 38 -9.63 -15.04 8.40
C GLU A 38 -8.64 -14.88 7.23
N GLY A 39 -7.63 -14.01 7.38
CA GLY A 39 -6.62 -13.73 6.36
C GLY A 39 -7.05 -12.71 5.31
N ASN A 40 -8.14 -11.97 5.52
CA ASN A 40 -8.53 -10.90 4.61
C ASN A 40 -7.63 -9.68 4.82
N LEU A 41 -7.17 -9.09 3.72
CA LEU A 41 -6.30 -7.93 3.74
C LEU A 41 -7.09 -6.64 3.46
N ALA A 42 -6.93 -5.66 4.35
CA ALA A 42 -7.46 -4.32 4.20
C ALA A 42 -6.32 -3.29 4.05
N LEU A 43 -6.25 -2.59 2.92
CA LEU A 43 -5.29 -1.51 2.71
C LEU A 43 -5.50 -0.39 3.73
N MET A 44 -4.41 0.07 4.33
CA MET A 44 -4.45 1.24 5.20
C MET A 44 -4.60 2.52 4.38
N THR A 45 -5.51 3.39 4.79
CA THR A 45 -5.80 4.68 4.15
C THR A 45 -5.94 5.78 5.20
N PRO A 46 -5.52 7.02 4.92
CA PRO A 46 -5.76 8.11 5.85
C PRO A 46 -7.26 8.38 5.99
N GLU A 47 -7.70 8.78 7.19
CA GLU A 47 -9.12 9.11 7.45
C GLU A 47 -9.60 10.32 6.62
N LYS A 48 -8.68 11.24 6.30
CA LYS A 48 -8.93 12.45 5.50
C LYS A 48 -8.13 12.39 4.21
N ASP A 49 -8.58 13.11 3.17
CA ASP A 49 -7.76 13.28 1.97
C ASP A 49 -6.46 14.01 2.31
N MET A 50 -5.35 13.44 1.87
CA MET A 50 -4.01 13.95 2.10
C MET A 50 -3.28 14.01 0.76
N PRO A 51 -2.37 14.99 0.55
CA PRO A 51 -1.55 15.01 -0.65
C PRO A 51 -0.69 13.75 -0.76
N ALA A 52 -0.38 13.34 -2.00
CA ALA A 52 0.51 12.22 -2.22
C ALA A 52 1.91 12.55 -1.67
N GLY A 53 2.53 11.58 -0.98
CA GLY A 53 3.83 11.79 -0.32
C GLY A 53 3.75 12.46 1.05
N ALA A 54 2.56 12.66 1.62
CA ALA A 54 2.44 13.04 3.03
C ALA A 54 3.15 11.99 3.92
N GLU A 55 4.00 12.46 4.83
CA GLU A 55 4.75 11.59 5.74
C GLU A 55 3.80 10.96 6.76
N ILE A 56 4.05 9.68 7.07
CA ILE A 56 3.33 8.94 8.10
C ILE A 56 4.11 9.16 9.40
N CYS A 57 3.48 9.80 10.39
CA CYS A 57 4.07 10.15 11.68
C CYS A 57 3.53 9.32 12.84
#